data_AF-A0A9P8ZP41-F1
#
_entry.id   AF-A0A9P8ZP41-F1
#
_cell.length_a   1.000
_cell.length_b   1.000
_cell.length_c   1.000
_cell.angle_alpha   90.00
_cell.angle_beta   90.00
_cell.angle_gamma   90.00
#
_symmetry.space_group_name_H-M   'P 1'
#
loop_
_entity.id
_entity.type
_entity.pdbx_description
1 polymer ?
#
loop_
_entity_poly.entity_id
_entity_poly.type
_entity_poly.pdbx_seq_one_letter_code
_entity_poly.pdbx_strand_id
1 'polypeptide(L)'
;MTVTWLPEVVQPIDGLKNAPQLNTVLLLRGAGHNLTQEIPEGTKDADLTPVQAIEHDTAEFAELLGLKLVAAQSNVEGYLINHLHAARQYGAVLFSPGAYCFSSWVLYDAVAAIKTPVIEVHMANWHSKDNNRKSLIAPVCAGVIAGCGPAGYKMALLRAKELIDERKKEVKQ
;
A
#
# COMPACT_ATOMS: atom_id res chain seq x y z
N MET A 1 -6.19 -12.11 -13.98
CA MET A 1 -6.83 -12.10 -12.64
C MET A 1 -7.40 -10.71 -12.37
N THR A 2 -8.45 -10.55 -11.55
CA THR A 2 -9.10 -9.22 -11.33
C THR A 2 -8.66 -8.56 -10.02
N VAL A 3 -7.99 -7.41 -10.13
CA VAL A 3 -7.68 -6.54 -8.98
C VAL A 3 -8.97 -5.82 -8.56
N THR A 4 -9.35 -5.91 -7.29
CA THR A 4 -10.50 -5.16 -6.77
C THR A 4 -10.08 -3.71 -6.52
N TRP A 5 -10.62 -2.78 -7.30
CA TRP A 5 -10.39 -1.34 -7.17
C TRP A 5 -11.41 -0.70 -6.23
N LEU A 6 -10.92 0.12 -5.30
CA LEU A 6 -11.75 0.93 -4.41
C LEU A 6 -12.01 2.30 -5.05
N PRO A 7 -13.21 2.87 -4.87
CA PRO A 7 -13.51 4.23 -5.33
C PRO A 7 -12.72 5.27 -4.52
N GLU A 8 -12.47 6.45 -5.10
CA GLU A 8 -11.81 7.58 -4.41
C GLU A 8 -12.59 8.05 -3.18
N VAL A 9 -13.91 8.03 -3.27
CA VAL A 9 -14.79 8.32 -2.14
C VAL A 9 -15.05 7.02 -1.39
N VAL A 10 -14.29 6.83 -0.32
CA VAL A 10 -14.66 5.86 0.71
C VAL A 10 -15.90 6.42 1.40
N GLN A 11 -17.05 5.73 1.25
CA GLN A 11 -18.24 6.06 2.02
C GLN A 11 -17.84 6.11 3.51
N PRO A 12 -18.39 7.06 4.31
CA PRO A 12 -18.18 7.06 5.75
C PRO A 12 -18.39 5.64 6.24
N ILE A 13 -17.39 5.10 6.92
CA ILE A 13 -17.44 3.72 7.38
C ILE A 13 -18.69 3.64 8.26
N ASP A 14 -19.78 3.05 7.75
CA ASP A 14 -20.96 2.74 8.55
C ASP A 14 -20.46 1.81 9.65
N GLY A 15 -20.31 2.40 10.85
CA GLY A 15 -19.18 2.10 11.72
C GLY A 15 -18.92 0.63 11.94
N LEU A 16 -17.67 0.17 11.76
CA LEU A 16 -17.07 -1.02 12.40
C LEU A 16 -17.93 -2.31 12.50
N LYS A 17 -18.99 -2.46 11.69
CA LYS A 17 -19.97 -3.56 11.80
C LYS A 17 -19.53 -4.82 11.05
N ASN A 18 -18.50 -4.71 10.20
CA ASN A 18 -17.96 -5.83 9.46
C ASN A 18 -16.79 -6.45 10.22
N ALA A 19 -16.76 -7.78 10.27
CA ALA A 19 -15.64 -8.53 10.83
C ALA A 19 -14.32 -8.12 10.17
N PRO A 20 -13.21 -8.06 10.92
CA PRO A 20 -11.90 -7.69 10.38
C PRO A 20 -11.48 -8.67 9.28
N GLN A 21 -11.15 -8.13 8.11
CA GLN A 21 -10.70 -8.84 6.92
C GLN A 21 -9.18 -9.00 6.96
N LEU A 22 -8.66 -9.76 7.92
CA LEU A 22 -7.22 -9.85 8.20
C LEU A 22 -6.40 -10.46 7.04
N ASN A 23 -7.02 -11.17 6.10
CA ASN A 23 -6.34 -11.68 4.89
C ASN A 23 -6.26 -10.64 3.77
N THR A 24 -6.93 -9.49 3.91
CA THR A 24 -6.96 -8.45 2.90
C THR A 24 -5.82 -7.46 3.14
N VAL A 25 -5.07 -7.15 2.08
CA VAL A 25 -4.02 -6.14 2.04
C VAL A 25 -4.47 -5.02 1.10
N LEU A 26 -4.36 -3.77 1.57
CA LEU A 26 -4.60 -2.59 0.76
C LEU A 26 -3.29 -2.15 0.10
N LEU A 27 -3.26 -2.10 -1.23
CA LEU A 27 -2.27 -1.36 -2.01
C LEU A 27 -2.77 0.06 -2.20
N LEU A 28 -2.20 1.02 -1.47
CA LEU A 28 -2.57 2.43 -1.54
C LEU A 28 -1.45 3.22 -2.24
N ARG A 29 -1.79 3.94 -3.31
CA ARG A 29 -0.83 4.75 -4.06
C ARG A 29 -1.20 6.24 -4.05
N GLY A 30 -0.21 7.08 -3.81
CA GLY A 30 -0.36 8.52 -3.71
C GLY A 30 -0.18 9.27 -5.03
N ALA A 31 0.20 10.54 -4.91
CA ALA A 31 0.23 11.47 -6.03
C ALA A 31 1.26 11.09 -7.11
N GLY A 32 0.85 11.23 -8.37
CA GLY A 32 1.69 11.03 -9.57
C GLY A 32 1.83 9.57 -10.01
N HIS A 33 1.35 8.61 -9.22
CA HIS A 33 1.48 7.19 -9.55
C HIS A 33 0.59 6.77 -10.73
N ASN A 34 -0.50 7.51 -10.98
CA ASN A 34 -1.34 7.35 -12.17
C ASN A 34 -0.61 7.69 -13.48
N LEU A 35 0.53 8.37 -13.42
CA LEU A 35 1.33 8.77 -14.58
C LEU A 35 2.55 7.86 -14.80
N THR A 36 2.61 6.70 -14.15
CA THR A 36 3.74 5.77 -14.33
C THR A 36 3.79 5.29 -15.78
N GLN A 37 4.92 5.53 -16.46
CA GLN A 37 5.10 5.18 -17.88
C GLN A 37 5.96 3.94 -18.11
N GLU A 38 6.65 3.44 -17.07
CA GLU A 38 7.57 2.30 -17.18
C GLU A 38 6.86 0.98 -16.92
N ILE A 39 6.66 0.17 -17.96
CA ILE A 39 6.13 -1.19 -17.84
C ILE A 39 7.19 -2.06 -17.14
N PRO A 40 6.86 -2.76 -16.03
CA PRO A 40 7.77 -3.70 -15.39
C PRO A 40 8.29 -4.76 -16.37
N GLU A 41 9.60 -5.00 -16.34
CA GLU A 41 10.21 -6.08 -17.12
C GLU A 41 9.62 -7.44 -16.70
N GLY A 42 9.20 -8.26 -17.68
CA GLY A 42 8.55 -9.54 -17.44
C GLY A 42 7.03 -9.49 -17.28
N THR A 43 6.39 -8.33 -17.49
CA THR A 43 4.92 -8.22 -17.57
C THR A 43 4.41 -9.14 -18.70
N LYS A 44 3.54 -10.09 -18.34
CA LYS A 44 3.03 -11.12 -19.25
C LYS A 44 1.95 -10.62 -20.22
N ASP A 45 1.28 -9.55 -19.85
CA ASP A 45 0.15 -8.98 -20.59
C ASP A 45 0.56 -7.63 -21.19
N ALA A 46 0.76 -7.62 -22.51
CA ALA A 46 1.22 -6.45 -23.25
C ALA A 46 0.15 -5.34 -23.35
N ASP A 47 -1.11 -5.65 -23.04
CA ASP A 47 -2.22 -4.71 -23.13
C ASP A 47 -2.42 -3.91 -21.82
N LEU A 48 -1.70 -4.25 -20.75
CA LEU A 48 -1.76 -3.53 -19.48
C LEU A 48 -0.92 -2.25 -19.50
N THR A 49 -1.48 -1.18 -18.94
CA THR A 49 -0.66 -0.02 -18.58
C THR A 49 0.38 -0.42 -17.51
N PRO A 50 1.52 0.28 -17.42
CA PRO A 50 2.51 0.10 -16.35
C PRO A 50 1.93 -0.10 -14.95
N VAL A 51 0.95 0.73 -14.60
CA VAL A 51 0.30 0.73 -13.29
C VAL A 51 -0.50 -0.55 -13.10
N GLN A 52 -1.29 -0.95 -14.10
CA GLN A 52 -2.09 -2.17 -14.04
C GLN A 52 -1.22 -3.42 -13.98
N ALA A 53 -0.08 -3.43 -14.67
CA ALA A 53 0.90 -4.52 -14.60
C ALA A 53 1.42 -4.71 -13.16
N ILE A 54 1.82 -3.63 -12.48
CA ILE A 54 2.28 -3.69 -11.09
C ILE A 54 1.18 -4.24 -10.18
N GLU A 55 -0.06 -3.78 -10.34
CA GLU A 55 -1.17 -4.27 -9.53
C GLU A 55 -1.48 -5.73 -9.75
N HIS A 56 -1.50 -6.15 -11.02
CA HIS A 56 -1.78 -7.52 -11.41
C HIS A 56 -0.72 -8.46 -10.84
N ASP A 57 0.56 -8.16 -11.06
CA ASP A 57 1.68 -8.95 -10.56
C ASP A 57 1.72 -9.01 -9.02
N THR A 58 1.37 -7.89 -8.37
CA THR A 58 1.27 -7.83 -6.91
C THR A 58 0.09 -8.68 -6.41
N ALA A 59 -1.04 -8.65 -7.11
CA ALA A 59 -2.23 -9.41 -6.73
C ALA A 59 -2.03 -10.92 -6.92
N GLU A 60 -1.43 -11.35 -8.04
CA GLU A 60 -1.05 -12.75 -8.26
C GLU A 60 -0.13 -13.25 -7.14
N PHE A 61 0.88 -12.45 -6.77
CA PHE A 61 1.78 -12.83 -5.70
C PHE A 61 1.09 -12.84 -4.32
N ALA A 62 0.15 -11.94 -4.06
CA ALA A 62 -0.65 -11.96 -2.84
C ALA A 62 -1.47 -13.25 -2.71
N GLU A 63 -2.08 -13.72 -3.80
CA GLU A 63 -2.83 -14.98 -3.80
C GLU A 63 -1.95 -16.19 -3.48
N LEU A 64 -0.73 -16.25 -4.01
CA LEU A 64 0.24 -17.30 -3.67
C LEU A 64 0.56 -17.33 -2.16
N LEU A 65 0.44 -16.19 -1.47
CA LEU A 65 0.61 -16.07 -0.02
C LEU A 65 -0.70 -16.32 0.77
N GLY A 66 -1.81 -16.63 0.11
CA GLY A 66 -3.13 -16.77 0.73
C GLY A 66 -3.73 -15.44 1.19
N LEU A 67 -3.32 -14.33 0.57
CA LEU A 67 -3.81 -12.98 0.83
C LEU A 67 -4.69 -12.49 -0.32
N LYS A 68 -5.57 -11.53 -0.03
CA LYS A 68 -6.36 -10.80 -1.03
C LYS A 68 -5.80 -9.39 -1.18
N LEU A 69 -5.55 -8.94 -2.41
CA LEU A 69 -5.18 -7.55 -2.68
C LEU A 69 -6.41 -6.71 -3.05
N VAL A 70 -6.54 -5.53 -2.43
CA VAL A 70 -7.42 -4.46 -2.91
C VAL A 70 -6.57 -3.24 -3.21
N ALA A 71 -6.88 -2.50 -4.27
CA ALA A 71 -6.07 -1.37 -4.71
C ALA A 71 -6.86 -0.06 -4.65
N ALA A 72 -6.16 1.02 -4.29
CA ALA A 72 -6.65 2.38 -4.37
C ALA A 72 -5.52 3.33 -4.78
N GLN A 73 -5.84 4.37 -5.53
CA GLN A 73 -4.92 5.44 -5.88
C GLN A 73 -5.63 6.78 -5.78
N SER A 74 -4.94 7.81 -5.29
CA SER A 74 -5.42 9.18 -5.44
C SER A 74 -4.29 10.20 -5.44
N ASN A 75 -4.53 11.28 -6.17
CA ASN A 75 -3.72 12.50 -6.12
C ASN A 75 -4.21 13.48 -5.04
N VAL A 76 -5.30 13.17 -4.35
CA VAL A 76 -5.90 14.01 -3.31
C VAL A 76 -5.58 13.44 -1.93
N GLU A 77 -4.81 14.18 -1.14
CA GLU A 77 -4.35 13.77 0.20
C GLU A 77 -5.49 13.30 1.12
N GLY A 78 -6.62 14.03 1.15
CA GLY A 78 -7.80 13.67 1.93
C GLY A 78 -8.36 12.28 1.61
N TYR A 79 -8.30 11.84 0.36
CA TYR A 79 -8.78 10.51 -0.04
C TYR A 79 -7.82 9.41 0.42
N LEU A 80 -6.52 9.66 0.38
CA LEU A 80 -5.53 8.73 0.95
C LEU A 80 -5.75 8.55 2.46
N ILE A 81 -6.03 9.63 3.19
CA ILE A 81 -6.38 9.57 4.62
C ILE A 81 -7.62 8.71 4.86
N ASN A 82 -8.67 8.91 4.06
CA ASN A 82 -9.90 8.13 4.17
C ASN A 82 -9.65 6.63 3.94
N HIS A 83 -8.83 6.27 2.96
CA HIS A 83 -8.42 4.88 2.74
C HIS A 83 -7.60 4.31 3.90
N LEU A 84 -6.64 5.06 4.44
CA LEU A 84 -5.85 4.65 5.61
C LEU A 84 -6.76 4.36 6.82
N HIS A 85 -7.71 5.26 7.10
CA HIS A 85 -8.66 5.07 8.19
C HIS A 85 -9.60 3.88 7.96
N ALA A 86 -10.05 3.65 6.73
CA ALA A 86 -10.86 2.49 6.37
C ALA A 86 -10.08 1.17 6.41
N ALA A 87 -8.75 1.23 6.27
CA ALA A 87 -7.87 0.07 6.37
C ALA A 87 -7.72 -0.50 7.79
N ARG A 88 -8.34 0.11 8.80
CA ARG A 88 -8.46 -0.48 10.15
C ARG A 88 -9.10 -1.88 10.14
N GLN A 89 -9.90 -2.18 9.13
CA GLN A 89 -10.51 -3.50 8.94
C GLN A 89 -9.59 -4.51 8.21
N TYR A 90 -8.47 -4.07 7.64
CA TYR A 90 -7.58 -4.90 6.83
C TYR A 90 -6.40 -5.45 7.64
N GLY A 91 -5.73 -6.45 7.04
CA GLY A 91 -4.56 -7.09 7.61
C GLY A 91 -3.32 -6.21 7.59
N ALA A 92 -3.09 -5.50 6.49
CA ALA A 92 -1.96 -4.60 6.31
C ALA A 92 -2.23 -3.57 5.19
N VAL A 93 -1.39 -2.54 5.12
CA VAL A 93 -1.37 -1.57 4.03
C VAL A 93 0.03 -1.53 3.42
N LEU A 94 0.10 -1.65 2.09
CA LEU A 94 1.28 -1.28 1.31
C LEU A 94 1.05 0.14 0.81
N PHE A 95 1.73 1.11 1.41
CA PHE A 95 1.52 2.51 1.11
C PHE A 95 2.67 3.08 0.30
N SER A 96 2.37 3.54 -0.90
CA SER A 96 3.32 4.25 -1.74
C SER A 96 2.87 5.71 -1.87
N PRO A 97 3.29 6.59 -0.94
CA PRO A 97 2.76 7.96 -0.83
C PRO A 97 3.17 8.90 -1.97
N GLY A 98 4.07 8.47 -2.86
CA GLY A 98 4.65 9.34 -3.89
C GLY A 98 5.37 10.53 -3.25
N ALA A 99 5.22 11.72 -3.82
CA ALA A 99 5.87 12.93 -3.29
C ALA A 99 5.41 13.32 -1.88
N TYR A 100 4.24 12.84 -1.42
CA TYR A 100 3.72 13.21 -0.11
C TYR A 100 4.55 12.71 1.06
N CYS A 101 5.39 11.67 0.88
CA CYS A 101 6.29 11.25 1.95
C CYS A 101 7.22 12.39 2.40
N PHE A 102 7.54 13.36 1.53
CA PHE A 102 8.46 14.44 1.86
C PHE A 102 7.77 15.68 2.47
N SER A 103 6.44 15.75 2.46
CA SER A 103 5.72 16.98 2.82
C SER A 103 4.52 16.79 3.75
N SER A 104 3.97 15.58 3.87
CA SER A 104 2.69 15.37 4.55
C SER A 104 2.84 14.87 5.98
N TRP A 105 2.72 15.80 6.94
CA TRP A 105 2.47 15.45 8.35
C TRP A 105 1.07 14.90 8.58
N VAL A 106 0.11 15.23 7.71
CA VAL A 106 -1.27 14.75 7.85
C VAL A 106 -1.35 13.25 7.56
N LEU A 107 -0.62 12.76 6.55
CA LEU A 107 -0.51 11.32 6.29
C LEU A 107 0.32 10.60 7.34
N TYR A 108 1.33 11.26 7.92
CA TYR A 108 2.03 10.74 9.09
C TYR A 108 1.05 10.47 10.24
N ASP A 109 0.25 11.47 10.62
CA ASP A 109 -0.73 11.32 11.71
C ASP A 109 -1.81 10.27 11.36
N ALA A 110 -2.26 10.22 10.11
CA ALA A 110 -3.23 9.20 9.66
C ALA A 110 -2.69 7.77 9.78
N VAL A 111 -1.40 7.55 9.44
CA VAL A 111 -0.72 6.26 9.63
C VAL A 111 -0.55 5.96 11.12
N ALA A 112 -0.11 6.93 11.92
CA ALA A 112 0.05 6.75 13.37
C ALA A 112 -1.27 6.44 14.10
N ALA A 113 -2.40 6.91 13.57
CA ALA A 113 -3.73 6.74 14.16
C ALA A 113 -4.41 5.40 13.86
N ILE A 114 -3.76 4.48 13.13
CA ILE A 114 -4.30 3.14 12.85
C ILE A 114 -3.40 2.05 13.44
N LYS A 115 -4.03 0.97 13.93
CA LYS A 115 -3.31 -0.23 14.41
C LYS A 115 -2.92 -1.17 13.27
N THR A 116 -3.46 -0.97 12.08
CA THR A 116 -3.12 -1.78 10.91
C THR A 116 -1.69 -1.45 10.50
N PRO A 117 -0.80 -2.45 10.37
CA PRO A 117 0.58 -2.20 9.97
C PRO A 117 0.62 -1.61 8.56
N VAL A 118 1.38 -0.52 8.42
CA VAL A 118 1.63 0.15 7.14
C VAL A 118 3.08 -0.05 6.75
N ILE A 119 3.32 -0.58 5.55
CA ILE A 119 4.66 -0.71 4.98
C ILE A 119 4.79 0.34 3.88
N GLU A 120 5.75 1.24 4.03
CA GLU A 120 6.02 2.27 3.02
C GLU A 120 6.83 1.66 1.87
N VAL A 121 6.40 1.89 0.63
CA VAL A 121 7.02 1.29 -0.56
C VAL A 121 7.36 2.38 -1.57
N HIS A 122 8.60 2.37 -2.06
CA HIS A 122 9.10 3.26 -3.12
C HIS A 122 9.82 2.45 -4.19
N MET A 123 9.38 2.57 -5.44
CA MET A 123 10.07 1.91 -6.56
C MET A 123 11.48 2.49 -6.75
N ALA A 124 11.61 3.81 -6.65
CA ALA A 124 12.87 4.51 -6.81
C ALA A 124 13.69 4.55 -5.51
N ASN A 125 15.02 4.53 -5.65
CA ASN A 125 15.92 4.85 -4.55
C ASN A 125 16.00 6.37 -4.43
N TRP A 126 15.26 6.96 -3.48
CA TRP A 126 15.35 8.39 -3.22
C TRP A 126 16.53 8.76 -2.33
N HIS A 127 17.07 7.82 -1.54
CA HIS A 127 18.25 8.05 -0.70
C HIS A 127 19.53 8.27 -1.52
N SER A 128 19.58 7.74 -2.74
CA SER A 128 20.72 7.97 -3.64
C SER A 128 20.70 9.34 -4.32
N LYS A 129 19.64 10.14 -4.15
CA LYS A 129 19.54 11.48 -4.72
C LYS A 129 20.15 12.50 -3.75
N ASP A 130 20.94 13.42 -4.29
CA ASP A 130 21.72 14.43 -3.53
C ASP A 130 20.84 15.59 -3.01
N ASN A 131 19.69 15.27 -2.43
CA ASN A 131 18.68 16.23 -2.01
C ASN A 131 18.25 16.10 -0.54
N ASN A 132 18.91 15.24 0.25
CA ASN A 132 18.65 15.02 1.69
C ASN A 132 17.16 14.80 2.04
N ARG A 133 16.33 14.45 1.05
CA ARG A 133 14.90 14.24 1.27
C ARG A 133 14.75 12.98 2.11
N LYS A 134 13.99 13.06 3.18
CA LYS A 134 13.63 11.92 4.04
C LYS A 134 12.11 11.81 4.10
N SER A 135 11.60 10.59 4.08
CA SER A 135 10.18 10.38 4.34
C SER A 135 9.83 10.81 5.75
N LEU A 136 8.90 11.74 5.86
CA LEU A 136 8.24 12.13 7.12
C LEU A 136 7.39 10.99 7.65
N ILE A 137 6.84 10.13 6.77
CA ILE A 137 5.89 9.05 7.11
C ILE A 137 6.62 7.80 7.63
N ALA A 138 7.85 7.56 7.16
CA ALA A 138 8.65 6.38 7.51
C ALA A 138 8.72 6.03 9.00
N PRO A 139 8.87 7.00 9.95
CA PRO A 139 9.00 6.68 11.37
C PRO A 139 7.78 6.01 12.00
N VAL A 140 6.59 6.13 11.39
CA VAL A 140 5.35 5.50 11.88
C VAL A 140 4.93 4.28 11.06
N CYS A 141 5.69 3.92 10.03
CA CYS A 141 5.49 2.69 9.28
C CYS A 141 6.16 1.50 9.98
N ALA A 142 5.59 0.30 9.77
CA ALA A 142 6.16 -0.97 10.23
C ALA A 142 7.45 -1.36 9.49
N GLY A 143 7.74 -0.69 8.38
CA GLY A 143 8.95 -0.86 7.58
C GLY A 143 8.90 0.00 6.33
N VAL A 144 10.06 0.20 5.71
CA VAL A 144 10.23 0.95 4.46
C VAL A 144 11.01 0.09 3.47
N ILE A 145 10.51 -0.02 2.24
CA ILE A 145 11.21 -0.65 1.11
C ILE A 145 11.38 0.40 0.03
N ALA A 146 12.63 0.69 -0.35
CA ALA A 146 12.94 1.73 -1.34
C ALA A 146 14.01 1.25 -2.33
N GLY A 147 13.83 1.58 -3.61
CA GLY A 147 14.84 1.33 -4.65
C GLY A 147 14.84 -0.08 -5.25
N CYS A 148 13.85 -0.91 -4.93
CA CYS A 148 13.72 -2.27 -5.46
C CYS A 148 12.80 -2.36 -6.69
N GLY A 149 12.44 -1.23 -7.31
CA GLY A 149 11.53 -1.21 -8.45
C GLY A 149 10.19 -1.91 -8.15
N PRO A 150 9.57 -2.56 -9.14
CA PRO A 150 8.35 -3.35 -8.95
C PRO A 150 8.48 -4.50 -7.95
N ALA A 151 9.68 -5.10 -7.82
CA ALA A 151 9.91 -6.19 -6.88
C ALA A 151 9.71 -5.77 -5.41
N GLY A 152 9.83 -4.47 -5.11
CA GLY A 152 9.56 -3.91 -3.79
C GLY A 152 8.14 -4.22 -3.28
N TYR A 153 7.13 -4.29 -4.15
CA TYR A 153 5.77 -4.63 -3.74
C TYR A 153 5.64 -6.09 -3.30
N LYS A 154 6.35 -7.02 -3.95
CA LYS A 154 6.39 -8.44 -3.55
C LYS A 154 7.11 -8.62 -2.21
N MET A 155 8.22 -7.92 -2.00
CA MET A 155 8.91 -7.89 -0.70
C MET A 155 8.00 -7.33 0.41
N ALA A 156 7.25 -6.27 0.10
CA ALA A 156 6.30 -5.68 1.04
C ALA A 156 5.16 -6.63 1.38
N LEU A 157 4.67 -7.42 0.42
CA LEU A 157 3.68 -8.48 0.67
C LEU A 157 4.20 -9.58 1.60
N LEU A 158 5.45 -10.00 1.44
CA LEU A 158 6.07 -10.98 2.36
C LEU A 158 6.08 -10.45 3.79
N ARG A 159 6.53 -9.20 3.98
CA ARG A 159 6.51 -8.57 5.30
C ARG A 159 5.09 -8.39 5.84
N ALA A 160 4.14 -8.03 4.98
CA ALA A 160 2.73 -7.92 5.35
C ALA A 160 2.17 -9.26 5.84
N LYS A 161 2.51 -10.37 5.18
CA LYS A 161 2.07 -11.72 5.55
C LYS A 161 2.52 -12.10 6.97
N GLU A 162 3.78 -11.83 7.30
CA GLU A 162 4.32 -12.09 8.65
C GLU A 162 3.54 -11.31 9.72
N LEU A 163 3.39 -9.99 9.51
CA LEU A 163 2.68 -9.10 10.42
C LEU A 163 1.20 -9.50 10.58
N ILE A 164 0.56 -9.94 9.51
CA ILE A 164 -0.81 -10.45 9.53
C ILE A 164 -0.92 -11.73 10.36
N ASP A 165 0.02 -12.66 10.19
CA ASP A 165 0.02 -13.91 10.94
C ASP A 165 0.26 -13.69 12.43
N GLU A 166 1.13 -12.74 12.79
CA GLU A 166 1.34 -12.30 14.18
C GLU A 166 0.05 -11.76 14.79
N ARG A 167 -0.61 -10.81 14.11
CA ARG A 167 -1.89 -10.23 14.57
C ARG A 167 -3.00 -11.28 14.71
N LYS A 168 -3.06 -12.27 13.82
CA LYS A 168 -4.04 -13.36 13.93
C LYS A 168 -3.83 -14.24 15.16
N LYS A 169 -2.59 -14.37 15.66
CA LYS A 169 -2.31 -15.12 16.89
C LYS A 169 -2.84 -14.35 18.10
N GLU A 170 -2.67 -13.03 18.11
CA GLU A 170 -3.16 -12.14 19.19
C GLU A 170 -4.70 -12.15 19.29
N VAL A 171 -5.42 -12.17 18.16
CA VAL A 171 -6.91 -12.18 18.16
C VAL A 171 -7.51 -13.52 18.62
N LYS A 172 -6.73 -14.61 18.56
CA LYS A 172 -7.18 -15.95 18.97
C LYS A 172 -6.94 -16.25 20.46
N GLN A 173 -6.20 -15.39 21.15
CA GLN A 173 -5.96 -15.46 22.60
C GLN A 173 -7.05 -14.68 23.35
#